data_AF-A0A3S8ZSD2-F1
#
_entry.id   AF-A0A3S8ZSD2-F1
#
_cell.length_a   1.000
_cell.length_b   1.000
_cell.length_c   1.000
_cell.angle_alpha   90.00
_cell.angle_beta   90.00
_cell.angle_gamma   90.00
#
_symmetry.space_group_name_H-M   'P 1'
#
loop_
_entity.id
_entity.type
_entity.pdbx_description
1 polymer ?
#
loop_
_entity_poly.entity_id
_entity_poly.type
_entity_poly.pdbx_seq_one_letter_code
_entity_poly.pdbx_strand_id
1 'polypeptide(L)' 'MLENFMPNENLQKAVPLCPDCKRPLDVIAACGSISYFCDHCNLLKSSKRVREANPELFKEAE' A
#
# COMPACT_ATOMS: atom_id res chain seq x y z
N MET A 1 14.60 16.32 32.70
CA MET A 1 13.32 15.61 32.88
C MET A 1 12.71 15.51 31.49
N LEU A 2 12.93 14.35 30.86
CA LEU A 2 12.55 13.90 29.51
C LEU A 2 12.59 14.91 28.34
N GLU A 3 13.61 14.74 27.49
CA GLU A 3 13.71 15.35 26.17
C GLU A 3 12.83 14.60 25.13
N ASN A 4 12.43 15.32 24.07
CA ASN A 4 12.08 14.80 22.74
C ASN A 4 10.74 14.08 22.56
N PHE A 5 9.72 14.82 22.11
CA PHE A 5 8.64 14.27 21.31
C PHE A 5 8.62 14.97 19.96
N MET A 6 9.42 14.47 19.02
CA MET A 6 9.27 14.78 17.60
C MET A 6 8.31 13.74 17.01
N PRO A 7 7.06 14.09 16.63
CA PRO A 7 6.34 13.28 15.66
C PRO A 7 6.85 13.66 14.27
N ASN A 8 8.06 13.20 13.93
CA ASN A 8 8.41 13.06 12.51
C ASN A 8 7.99 11.64 12.12
N GLU A 9 6.96 11.53 11.30
CA GLU A 9 6.97 10.54 10.23
C GLU A 9 5.88 10.93 9.24
N ASN A 10 6.23 11.86 8.35
CA ASN A 10 5.60 11.91 7.03
C ASN A 10 6.08 10.66 6.26
N LEU A 11 5.66 9.47 6.70
CA LEU A 11 5.78 8.27 5.90
C LEU A 11 4.71 8.43 4.81
N GLN A 12 5.12 9.02 3.70
CA GLN A 12 4.36 9.04 2.46
C GLN A 12 4.16 7.58 2.05
N LYS A 13 3.12 6.95 2.61
CA LYS A 13 2.75 5.56 2.36
C LYS A 13 2.41 5.47 0.88
N ALA A 14 3.39 5.04 0.10
CA ALA A 14 3.28 5.07 -1.33
C ALA A 14 2.20 4.07 -1.77
N VAL A 15 1.25 4.57 -2.56
CA VAL A 15 0.00 3.88 -2.87
C VAL A 15 0.23 2.95 -4.06
N PRO A 16 -0.09 1.65 -3.96
CA PRO A 16 0.10 0.73 -5.07
C PRO A 16 -0.77 1.08 -6.26
N LEU A 17 -0.21 0.94 -7.45
CA LEU A 17 -0.91 1.15 -8.71
C LEU A 17 -1.48 -0.17 -9.24
N CYS A 18 -2.62 -0.06 -9.90
CA CYS A 18 -3.27 -1.17 -10.58
C CYS A 18 -2.41 -1.65 -11.76
N PRO A 19 -2.14 -2.96 -11.90
CA PRO A 19 -1.39 -3.48 -13.04
C PRO A 19 -2.09 -3.23 -14.39
N ASP A 20 -3.42 -3.22 -14.40
CA ASP A 20 -4.22 -3.05 -15.62
C ASP A 20 -4.44 -1.58 -16.02
N CYS A 21 -4.91 -0.73 -15.10
CA CYS A 21 -5.30 0.66 -15.41
C CYS A 21 -4.31 1.71 -14.89
N LYS A 22 -3.21 1.30 -14.24
CA LYS A 22 -2.16 2.18 -13.69
C LYS A 22 -2.68 3.28 -12.74
N ARG A 23 -3.87 3.10 -12.16
CA ARG A 23 -4.45 4.00 -11.16
C ARG A 23 -4.13 3.54 -9.73
N PRO A 24 -4.11 4.46 -8.75
CA PRO A 24 -3.94 4.11 -7.34
C PRO A 24 -5.03 3.13 -6.90
N LEU A 25 -4.61 2.13 -6.12
CA LEU A 25 -5.46 1.13 -5.48
C LEU A 25 -5.70 1.51 -4.03
N ASP A 26 -6.91 1.26 -3.55
CA ASP A 26 -7.25 1.36 -2.14
C ASP A 26 -6.74 0.15 -1.38
N VAL A 27 -6.04 0.42 -0.28
CA VAL A 27 -5.51 -0.60 0.62
C VAL A 27 -6.53 -0.86 1.72
N ILE A 28 -7.20 -2.00 1.66
CA ILE A 28 -8.21 -2.41 2.62
C ILE A 28 -7.59 -3.43 3.58
N ALA A 29 -7.39 -3.04 4.84
CA ALA A 29 -6.96 -3.96 5.89
C ALA A 29 -8.18 -4.48 6.66
N ALA A 30 -8.39 -5.80 6.67
CA ALA A 30 -9.50 -6.45 7.39
C ALA A 30 -9.02 -7.74 8.06
N CYS A 31 -9.43 -7.97 9.33
CA CYS A 31 -9.17 -9.20 10.10
C CYS A 31 -7.73 -9.76 9.98
N GLY A 32 -6.71 -8.89 10.00
CA GLY A 32 -5.30 -9.28 9.92
C GLY A 32 -4.76 -9.54 8.52
N SER A 33 -5.54 -9.28 7.47
CA SER A 33 -5.11 -9.38 6.06
C SER A 33 -5.24 -8.04 5.35
N ILE A 34 -4.38 -7.81 4.36
CA ILE A 34 -4.42 -6.63 3.49
C ILE A 34 -4.86 -7.04 2.09
N SER A 35 -5.88 -6.35 1.58
CA SER A 35 -6.44 -6.49 0.24
C SER A 35 -6.29 -5.18 -0.53
N TYR A 36 -6.19 -5.26 -1.86
CA TYR A 36 -6.11 -4.09 -2.72
C TYR A 36 -7.36 -4.01 -3.59
N PHE A 37 -8.02 -2.86 -3.59
CA PHE A 37 -9.22 -2.62 -4.38
C PHE A 37 -8.98 -1.53 -5.41
N CYS A 38 -9.39 -1.77 -6.66
CA CYS A 38 -9.34 -0.75 -7.70
C CYS A 38 -10.73 -0.14 -7.84
N ASP A 39 -10.90 1.12 -7.45
CA ASP A 39 -12.16 1.86 -7.63
C ASP A 39 -12.54 1.97 -9.12
N HIS A 40 -11.57 2.29 -9.98
CA HIS A 40 -11.84 2.45 -11.41
C HIS A 40 -12.32 1.15 -12.07
N CYS A 41 -11.68 0.02 -11.75
CA CYS A 41 -12.11 -1.26 -12.29
C CYS A 41 -13.26 -1.87 -11.46
N ASN A 42 -13.56 -1.31 -10.29
CA ASN A 42 -14.43 -1.86 -9.26
C ASN A 42 -14.11 -3.35 -8.94
N LEU A 43 -12.81 -3.67 -8.90
CA LEU A 43 -12.32 -5.05 -8.79
C LEU A 43 -11.25 -5.17 -7.70
N LEU A 44 -11.32 -6.26 -6.94
CA LEU A 44 -10.28 -6.68 -6.01
C LEU A 44 -9.06 -7.19 -6.79
N LYS A 45 -7.87 -6.69 -6.44
CA LYS A 45 -6.59 -7.09 -7.01
C LYS A 45 -5.82 -7.94 -6.02
N SER A 46 -5.32 -9.07 -6.48
CA SER A 46 -4.52 -9.98 -5.67
C SER A 46 -3.24 -9.29 -5.19
N SER A 47 -2.96 -9.40 -3.89
CA SER A 47 -1.74 -8.85 -3.27
C SER A 47 -0.48 -9.20 -4.07
N LYS A 48 -0.30 -10.47 -4.45
CA LYS A 48 0.86 -10.92 -5.25
C LYS A 48 1.08 -10.08 -6.53
N ARG A 49 0.03 -9.91 -7.35
CA ARG A 49 0.12 -9.15 -8.62
C ARG A 49 0.43 -7.68 -8.38
N VAL A 50 -0.15 -7.11 -7.33
CA VAL A 50 0.12 -5.73 -6.93
C VAL A 50 1.57 -5.56 -6.47
N ARG A 51 2.13 -6.54 -5.75
CA ARG A 51 3.53 -6.55 -5.34
C ARG A 51 4.49 -6.68 -6.52
N GLU A 52 4.19 -7.57 -7.46
CA GLU A 52 4.97 -7.76 -8.69
C GLU A 52 4.95 -6.48 -9.56
N ALA A 53 3.83 -5.78 -9.61
CA ALA A 53 3.67 -4.55 -10.40
C ALA A 53 4.22 -3.28 -9.71
N ASN A 54 4.40 -3.29 -8.39
CA ASN A 54 4.88 -2.15 -7.61
C ASN A 54 6.01 -2.60 -6.66
N PRO A 55 7.13 -3.11 -7.19
CA PRO A 55 8.17 -3.71 -6.38
C PRO A 55 8.74 -2.74 -5.34
N GLU A 56 8.81 -1.44 -5.62
CA GLU A 56 9.33 -0.44 -4.67
C GLU A 56 8.53 -0.32 -3.37
N LEU A 57 7.23 -0.61 -3.38
CA LEU A 57 6.35 -0.45 -2.22
C LEU A 57 6.43 -1.60 -1.22
N PHE A 58 7.03 -2.71 -1.65
CA PHE A 58 7.07 -3.96 -0.89
C PHE A 58 8.51 -4.41 -0.60
N LYS A 59 9.48 -3.50 -0.79
CA LYS A 59 10.91 -3.74 -0.52
C LYS A 59 11.27 -3.84 0.96
N GLU A 60 10.34 -3.64 1.88
CA GLU A 60 10.58 -3.76 3.32
C GLU A 60 10.16 -5.14 3.83
N ALA A 61 11.17 -5.99 4.03
CA ALA A 61 11.36 -6.91 5.15
C ALA A 61 12.27 -8.07 4.70
N GLU A 62 13.58 -7.80 4.64
CA GLU A 62 14.58 -8.84 4.92
C GLU A 62 15.22 -8.52 6.28
#